data_AF-A0A139HM24-F1
#
_entry.id   AF-A0A139HM24-F1
#
_cell.length_a   1.000
_cell.length_b   1.000
_cell.length_c   1.000
_cell.angle_alpha   90.00
_cell.angle_beta   90.00
_cell.angle_gamma   90.00
#
_symmetry.space_group_name_H-M   'P 1'
#
loop_
_entity.id
_entity.type
_entity.pdbx_description
1 polymer ?
#
loop_
_entity_poly.entity_id
_entity_poly.type
_entity_poly.pdbx_seq_one_letter_code
_entity_poly.pdbx_strand_id
1 'polypeptide(L)'
;MAEKPVITFLGPKASYTHSAALSAFSEELYSLQAQSSIEDVFASVQSGSASAGVVPFENSSNGSVIFTLDLFADRDGRYPDILVTGEVYVAVKHCLLGHMPSHDSRTDSGKDFSSSPSEAKWKQPWRRSITSTPSTSGTVTPTQSAPEPGKCRTKPEHDISHIKKIYSHPQAWGQCKLFLNTYLKGVERQDVSSTSKAAEIVAQDTSGTSAAISSAIAAKLNNLTHLATGIEDVEGNSTRFFIIRKRDAVVVPSPSPSPSHKKHKSLVLFTVDHNRYGSFADALAVFKTFDLNLTSCNSRPAKHEMWQYVFFLEFEHARDSQGEEGGNVEMALQELKKFTKGLRFFGTWECRLSEA
;
A
#
# COMPACT_ATOMS: atom_id res chain seq x y z
N MET A 1 34.62 -11.97 -2.57
CA MET A 1 33.65 -10.88 -2.35
C MET A 1 32.86 -11.25 -1.12
N ALA A 2 32.68 -10.33 -0.16
CA ALA A 2 31.82 -10.60 0.99
C ALA A 2 30.38 -10.89 0.51
N GLU A 3 29.71 -11.85 1.13
CA GLU A 3 28.33 -12.18 0.80
C GLU A 3 27.40 -11.01 1.16
N LYS A 4 26.50 -10.64 0.25
CA LYS A 4 25.57 -9.53 0.48
C LYS A 4 24.59 -9.89 1.60
N PRO A 5 24.33 -9.00 2.57
CA PRO A 5 23.31 -9.23 3.58
C PRO A 5 21.94 -9.47 2.93
N VAL A 6 21.21 -10.45 3.45
CA VAL A 6 19.90 -10.84 2.92
C VAL A 6 18.80 -9.98 3.54
N ILE A 7 17.90 -9.47 2.71
CA ILE A 7 16.70 -8.76 3.12
C ILE A 7 15.49 -9.52 2.61
N THR A 8 14.61 -9.93 3.51
CA THR A 8 13.38 -10.65 3.15
C THR A 8 12.19 -9.72 3.05
N PHE A 9 11.22 -10.06 2.21
CA PHE A 9 9.98 -9.30 2.07
C PHE A 9 8.81 -10.21 1.71
N LEU A 10 7.58 -9.78 2.00
CA LEU A 10 6.38 -10.50 1.58
C LEU A 10 6.28 -10.52 0.04
N GLY A 11 6.41 -11.71 -0.54
CA GLY A 11 6.33 -11.95 -1.97
C GLY A 11 4.91 -11.84 -2.55
N PRO A 12 4.76 -12.15 -3.84
CA PRO A 12 5.82 -12.53 -4.79
C PRO A 12 6.70 -11.34 -5.21
N LYS A 13 7.69 -11.58 -6.08
CA LYS A 13 8.41 -10.50 -6.77
C LYS A 13 7.43 -9.59 -7.52
N ALA A 14 7.85 -8.35 -7.76
CA ALA A 14 7.02 -7.28 -8.34
C ALA A 14 5.82 -6.81 -7.48
N SER A 15 5.67 -7.30 -6.25
CA SER A 15 4.63 -6.81 -5.34
C SER A 15 4.89 -5.38 -4.87
N TYR A 16 3.89 -4.75 -4.23
CA TYR A 16 4.09 -3.47 -3.55
C TYR A 16 5.13 -3.58 -2.42
N THR A 17 5.19 -4.72 -1.70
CA THR A 17 6.24 -4.98 -0.71
C THR A 17 7.63 -5.08 -1.35
N HIS A 18 7.74 -5.68 -2.54
CA HIS A 18 9.00 -5.69 -3.30
C HIS A 18 9.45 -4.26 -3.65
N SER A 19 8.50 -3.41 -4.05
CA SER A 19 8.78 -1.99 -4.32
C SER A 19 9.26 -1.26 -3.06
N ALA A 20 8.65 -1.54 -1.90
CA ALA A 20 9.09 -1.00 -0.62
C ALA A 20 10.51 -1.46 -0.26
N ALA A 21 10.81 -2.74 -0.48
CA ALA A 21 12.15 -3.30 -0.23
C ALA A 21 13.21 -2.65 -1.12
N LEU A 22 12.95 -2.50 -2.41
CA LEU A 22 13.87 -1.83 -3.35
C LEU A 22 14.08 -0.34 -3.01
N SER A 23 13.05 0.33 -2.49
CA SER A 23 13.17 1.73 -2.06
C SER A 23 14.03 1.89 -0.81
N ALA A 24 14.06 0.89 0.08
CA ALA A 24 14.83 0.93 1.31
C ALA A 24 16.24 0.32 1.19
N PHE A 25 16.43 -0.61 0.27
CA PHE A 25 17.64 -1.43 0.16
C PHE A 25 18.10 -1.52 -1.30
N SER A 26 19.28 -0.98 -1.58
CA SER A 26 19.90 -1.09 -2.91
C SER A 26 20.34 -2.52 -3.19
N GLU A 27 19.99 -3.05 -4.37
CA GLU A 27 20.42 -4.37 -4.86
C GLU A 27 21.95 -4.47 -5.07
N GLU A 28 22.65 -3.33 -5.12
CA GLU A 28 24.12 -3.31 -5.15
C GLU A 28 24.73 -3.79 -3.82
N LEU A 29 24.08 -3.46 -2.71
CA LEU A 29 24.57 -3.76 -1.35
C LEU A 29 23.88 -4.96 -0.72
N TYR A 30 22.63 -5.25 -1.09
CA TYR A 30 21.79 -6.24 -0.43
C TYR A 30 21.26 -7.29 -1.42
N SER A 31 20.93 -8.47 -0.90
CA SER A 31 20.23 -9.53 -1.65
C SER A 31 18.77 -9.57 -1.22
N LEU A 32 17.84 -9.23 -2.11
CA LEU A 32 16.40 -9.22 -1.81
C LEU A 32 15.76 -10.58 -2.09
N GLN A 33 15.09 -11.15 -1.08
CA GLN A 33 14.46 -12.47 -1.17
C GLN A 33 12.96 -12.41 -0.81
N ALA A 34 12.12 -12.88 -1.72
CA ALA A 34 10.68 -12.97 -1.51
C ALA A 34 10.35 -14.17 -0.61
N GLN A 35 9.44 -13.97 0.34
CA GLN A 35 8.89 -15.00 1.21
C GLN A 35 7.41 -15.25 0.93
N SER A 36 6.91 -16.45 1.23
CA SER A 36 5.52 -16.86 0.98
C SER A 36 4.51 -16.20 1.91
N SER A 37 4.92 -15.88 3.14
CA SER A 37 4.05 -15.29 4.15
C SER A 37 4.79 -14.20 4.96
N ILE A 38 4.02 -13.38 5.68
CA ILE A 38 4.58 -12.38 6.61
C ILE A 38 5.30 -13.10 7.76
N GLU A 39 4.79 -14.25 8.17
CA GLU A 39 5.37 -15.09 9.22
C GLU A 39 6.76 -15.60 8.84
N ASP A 40 6.96 -16.01 7.58
CA ASP A 40 8.26 -16.44 7.06
C ASP A 40 9.29 -15.29 7.08
N VAL A 41 8.84 -14.05 6.80
CA VAL A 41 9.70 -12.86 6.95
C VAL A 41 10.13 -12.69 8.41
N PHE A 42 9.18 -12.72 9.36
CA PHE A 42 9.50 -12.65 10.79
C PHE A 42 10.44 -13.76 11.24
N ALA A 43 10.18 -15.01 10.84
CA ALA A 43 11.00 -16.16 11.17
C ALA A 43 12.44 -16.01 10.66
N SER A 44 12.62 -15.57 9.40
CA SER A 44 13.94 -15.36 8.80
C SER A 44 14.77 -14.28 9.52
N VAL A 45 14.13 -13.22 10.01
CA VAL A 45 14.80 -12.16 10.76
C VAL A 45 15.11 -12.60 12.18
N GLN A 46 14.17 -13.27 12.85
CA GLN A 46 14.35 -13.78 14.21
C GLN A 46 15.48 -14.83 14.29
N SER A 47 15.59 -15.70 13.28
CA SER A 47 16.67 -16.69 13.19
C SER A 47 18.03 -16.07 12.86
N GLY A 48 18.05 -14.85 12.31
CA GLY A 48 19.26 -14.22 11.77
C GLY A 48 19.64 -14.69 10.37
N SER A 49 18.80 -15.49 9.70
CA SER A 49 18.99 -15.87 8.30
C SER A 49 18.83 -14.69 7.34
N ALA A 50 18.08 -13.67 7.76
CA ALA A 50 17.94 -12.38 7.08
C ALA A 50 18.36 -11.25 8.02
N SER A 51 19.07 -10.26 7.49
CA SER A 51 19.54 -9.09 8.24
C SER A 51 18.42 -8.08 8.51
N ALA A 52 17.40 -8.04 7.65
CA ALA A 52 16.17 -7.28 7.88
C ALA A 52 15.00 -7.90 7.09
N GLY A 53 13.79 -7.51 7.46
CA GLY A 53 12.54 -7.89 6.80
C GLY A 53 11.69 -6.66 6.45
N VAL A 54 10.96 -6.70 5.34
CA VAL A 54 9.99 -5.66 4.95
C VAL A 54 8.59 -6.24 4.96
N VAL A 55 7.73 -5.70 5.84
CA VAL A 55 6.38 -6.20 6.07
C VAL A 55 5.34 -5.09 5.94
N PRO A 56 4.17 -5.36 5.33
CA PRO A 56 3.10 -4.36 5.24
C PRO A 56 2.49 -4.14 6.63
N PHE A 57 2.26 -2.88 6.99
CA PHE A 57 1.71 -2.52 8.30
C PHE A 57 0.33 -1.89 8.19
N GLU A 58 0.12 -0.96 7.26
CA GLU A 58 -1.14 -0.24 7.14
C GLU A 58 -1.37 0.25 5.72
N ASN A 59 -2.62 0.27 5.27
CA ASN A 59 -3.03 0.90 4.03
C ASN A 59 -3.98 2.06 4.32
N SER A 60 -3.81 3.19 3.65
CA SER A 60 -4.60 4.41 3.90
C SER A 60 -6.10 4.26 3.62
N SER A 61 -6.50 3.26 2.82
CA SER A 61 -7.90 2.99 2.47
C SER A 61 -8.50 1.81 3.24
N ASN A 62 -7.68 0.83 3.62
CA ASN A 62 -8.13 -0.44 4.21
C ASN A 62 -7.73 -0.63 5.68
N GLY A 63 -6.97 0.30 6.26
CA GLY A 63 -6.50 0.23 7.64
C GLY A 63 -5.34 -0.73 7.83
N SER A 64 -5.14 -1.15 9.08
CA SER A 64 -3.96 -1.90 9.50
C SER A 64 -3.99 -3.37 9.06
N VAL A 65 -2.80 -3.93 8.79
CA VAL A 65 -2.61 -5.32 8.38
C VAL A 65 -2.61 -6.22 9.62
N ILE A 66 -3.75 -6.86 9.86
CA ILE A 66 -4.01 -7.65 11.07
C ILE A 66 -2.96 -8.77 11.27
N PHE A 67 -2.54 -9.45 10.22
CA PHE A 67 -1.54 -10.52 10.33
C PHE A 67 -0.19 -10.02 10.87
N THR A 68 0.23 -8.82 10.44
CA THR A 68 1.46 -8.19 10.95
C THR A 68 1.31 -7.83 12.42
N LEU A 69 0.17 -7.27 12.83
CA LEU A 69 -0.12 -6.97 14.23
C LEU A 69 -0.14 -8.23 15.11
N ASP A 70 -0.71 -9.33 14.62
CA ASP A 70 -0.74 -10.59 15.37
C ASP A 70 0.65 -11.21 15.56
N LEU A 71 1.56 -11.04 14.58
CA LEU A 71 2.96 -11.47 14.70
C LEU A 71 3.75 -10.59 15.69
N PHE A 72 3.55 -9.27 15.67
CA PHE A 72 4.15 -8.38 16.68
C PHE A 72 3.58 -8.61 18.08
N ALA A 73 2.29 -8.97 18.19
CA ALA A 73 1.68 -9.33 19.47
C ALA A 73 2.38 -10.53 20.10
N ASP A 74 3.00 -11.37 19.27
CA ASP A 74 3.94 -12.43 19.64
C ASP A 74 3.44 -13.28 20.82
N ARG A 75 2.19 -13.68 20.71
CA ARG A 75 1.44 -14.30 21.82
C ARG A 75 2.06 -15.62 22.29
N ASP A 76 2.83 -16.26 21.42
CA ASP A 76 3.48 -17.55 21.66
C ASP A 76 5.00 -17.37 21.89
N GLY A 77 5.49 -16.13 22.03
CA GLY A 77 6.90 -15.81 22.34
C GLY A 77 7.91 -16.25 21.28
N ARG A 78 7.49 -16.30 20.01
CA ARG A 78 8.28 -16.79 18.88
C ARG A 78 9.21 -15.73 18.31
N TYR A 79 8.88 -14.45 18.47
CA TYR A 79 9.58 -13.33 17.85
C TYR A 79 10.05 -12.26 18.86
N PRO A 80 10.67 -12.62 20.01
CA PRO A 80 10.96 -11.69 21.11
C PRO A 80 12.01 -10.62 20.78
N ASP A 81 12.83 -10.86 19.76
CA ASP A 81 13.97 -10.00 19.39
C ASP A 81 13.67 -9.10 18.20
N ILE A 82 12.46 -9.18 17.64
CA ILE A 82 12.05 -8.33 16.53
C ILE A 82 11.82 -6.89 17.02
N LEU A 83 12.50 -5.97 16.34
CA LEU A 83 12.38 -4.52 16.44
C LEU A 83 11.96 -3.91 15.10
N VAL A 84 11.32 -2.75 15.15
CA VAL A 84 11.08 -1.87 14.00
C VAL A 84 12.18 -0.82 13.96
N THR A 85 12.83 -0.70 12.81
CA THR A 85 14.01 0.16 12.62
C THR A 85 13.85 1.16 11.47
N GLY A 86 12.68 1.17 10.85
CA GLY A 86 12.39 2.05 9.73
C GLY A 86 11.00 1.81 9.17
N GLU A 87 10.58 2.73 8.31
CA GLU A 87 9.31 2.67 7.61
C GLU A 87 9.48 3.12 6.16
N VAL A 88 8.58 2.64 5.29
CA VAL A 88 8.53 3.02 3.87
C VAL A 88 7.06 3.20 3.48
N TYR A 89 6.78 4.23 2.69
CA TYR A 89 5.46 4.44 2.10
C TYR A 89 5.53 4.19 0.60
N VAL A 90 4.63 3.37 0.08
CA VAL A 90 4.51 3.10 -1.36
C VAL A 90 3.12 3.49 -1.82
N ALA A 91 3.05 4.43 -2.75
CA ALA A 91 1.80 4.79 -3.41
C ALA A 91 1.27 3.60 -4.22
N VAL A 92 0.01 3.25 -3.99
CA VAL A 92 -0.70 2.20 -4.73
C VAL A 92 -1.21 2.82 -6.02
N LYS A 93 -0.41 2.71 -7.08
CA LYS A 93 -0.77 3.12 -8.44
C LYS A 93 -0.96 1.90 -9.30
N HIS A 94 -2.17 1.72 -9.83
CA HIS A 94 -2.46 0.62 -10.72
C HIS A 94 -2.15 1.02 -12.16
N CYS A 95 -1.51 0.12 -12.87
CA CYS A 95 -1.24 0.24 -14.29
C CYS A 95 -1.97 -0.89 -15.03
N LEU A 96 -2.48 -0.58 -16.22
CA LEU A 96 -2.85 -1.59 -17.20
C LEU A 96 -1.57 -1.98 -17.96
N LEU A 97 -1.18 -3.25 -17.84
CA LEU A 97 0.03 -3.79 -18.46
C LEU A 97 -0.33 -4.80 -19.53
N GLY A 98 0.40 -4.81 -20.65
CA GLY A 98 0.23 -5.81 -21.69
C GLY A 98 1.27 -5.70 -22.78
N HIS A 99 1.10 -6.52 -23.81
CA HIS A 99 1.92 -6.45 -25.02
C HIS A 99 1.38 -5.41 -25.98
N MET A 100 2.30 -4.73 -26.68
CA MET A 100 1.94 -3.93 -27.83
C MET A 100 1.46 -4.85 -28.96
N PRO A 101 0.42 -4.46 -29.72
CA PRO A 101 0.08 -5.17 -30.93
C PRO A 101 1.31 -5.13 -31.86
N SER A 102 1.76 -6.30 -32.30
CA SER A 102 2.85 -6.39 -33.26
C SER A 102 2.39 -5.69 -34.53
N HIS A 103 2.97 -4.52 -34.83
CA HIS A 103 2.79 -3.90 -36.13
C HIS A 103 3.50 -4.81 -37.12
N ASP A 104 2.75 -5.67 -37.80
CA ASP A 104 3.25 -6.44 -38.93
C ASP A 104 3.91 -5.42 -39.87
N SER A 105 5.22 -5.51 -40.02
CA SER A 105 6.01 -4.73 -40.99
C SER A 105 5.74 -5.29 -42.39
N ARG A 106 4.49 -5.19 -42.84
CA ARG A 106 4.15 -5.28 -44.25
C ARG A 106 4.33 -3.90 -44.84
N THR A 107 5.46 -3.75 -45.51
CA THR A 107 5.76 -2.72 -46.50
C THR A 107 4.55 -2.47 -47.38
N ASP A 108 3.85 -1.35 -47.19
CA ASP A 108 3.01 -0.79 -48.24
C ASP A 108 3.80 0.34 -48.91
N SER A 109 4.43 -0.03 -50.01
CA SER A 109 5.14 0.89 -50.87
C SER A 109 4.14 1.45 -51.87
N GLY A 110 3.78 2.72 -51.66
CA GLY A 110 3.33 3.65 -52.69
C GLY A 110 1.95 3.38 -53.29
N LYS A 111 1.00 4.28 -52.98
CA LYS A 111 0.18 4.91 -54.01
C LYS A 111 -0.32 6.28 -53.58
N ASP A 112 0.06 7.23 -54.42
CA ASP A 112 -0.16 8.67 -54.32
C ASP A 112 -1.62 9.12 -54.41
N PHE A 113 -1.81 10.33 -53.89
CA PHE A 113 -2.94 11.25 -53.93
C PHE A 113 -3.77 11.28 -55.23
N SER A 114 -5.11 11.30 -55.09
CA SER A 114 -6.01 12.42 -55.47
C SER A 114 -7.47 11.91 -55.33
N SER A 115 -8.39 12.59 -54.66
CA SER A 115 -9.10 13.77 -55.16
C SER A 115 -10.14 14.21 -54.11
N SER A 116 -10.43 15.51 -54.09
CA SER A 116 -11.25 16.23 -53.10
C SER A 116 -12.78 16.14 -53.36
N PRO A 117 -13.65 16.93 -52.70
CA PRO A 117 -14.72 16.43 -51.83
C PRO A 117 -16.13 16.59 -52.44
N SER A 118 -17.13 15.89 -51.91
CA SER A 118 -18.54 16.23 -52.17
C SER A 118 -19.34 16.39 -50.89
N GLU A 119 -19.93 17.58 -50.77
CA GLU A 119 -20.95 17.95 -49.80
C GLU A 119 -22.23 17.12 -50.02
N ALA A 120 -22.89 16.74 -48.92
CA ALA A 120 -24.32 16.48 -48.96
C ALA A 120 -24.99 16.97 -47.67
N LYS A 121 -25.69 18.10 -47.82
CA LYS A 121 -26.66 18.68 -46.89
C LYS A 121 -27.84 17.72 -46.67
N TRP A 122 -28.26 17.54 -45.43
CA TRP A 122 -29.68 17.40 -45.12
C TRP A 122 -30.04 18.19 -43.85
N LYS A 123 -31.03 19.06 -43.98
CA LYS A 123 -31.60 19.90 -42.94
C LYS A 123 -33.07 19.50 -42.74
N GLN A 124 -33.47 19.40 -41.46
CA GLN A 124 -34.73 19.92 -40.88
C GLN A 124 -36.04 19.05 -40.96
N PRO A 125 -37.11 19.31 -40.14
CA PRO A 125 -37.16 19.85 -38.76
C PRO A 125 -38.42 19.57 -37.83
N TRP A 126 -38.39 20.15 -36.60
CA TRP A 126 -39.44 20.65 -35.66
C TRP A 126 -40.57 19.73 -35.10
N ARG A 127 -40.68 19.67 -33.76
CA ARG A 127 -41.88 20.09 -33.00
C ARG A 127 -41.56 20.43 -31.53
N ARG A 128 -41.97 21.64 -31.12
CA ARG A 128 -42.15 22.09 -29.73
C ARG A 128 -43.49 21.60 -29.20
N SER A 129 -43.62 21.43 -27.89
CA SER A 129 -44.77 21.95 -27.13
C SER A 129 -44.45 22.07 -25.64
N ILE A 130 -44.77 23.25 -25.12
CA ILE A 130 -44.75 23.68 -23.72
C ILE A 130 -46.18 23.47 -23.18
N THR A 131 -46.33 22.92 -21.98
CA THR A 131 -47.52 23.14 -21.14
C THR A 131 -47.17 22.92 -19.67
N SER A 132 -47.70 23.80 -18.82
CA SER A 132 -47.39 24.04 -17.41
C SER A 132 -48.48 23.53 -16.45
N THR A 133 -48.05 22.89 -15.33
CA THR A 133 -48.58 22.92 -13.92
C THR A 133 -50.03 22.45 -13.62
N PRO A 134 -50.34 21.83 -12.44
CA PRO A 134 -49.97 22.34 -11.12
C PRO A 134 -49.60 21.35 -9.99
N SER A 135 -49.04 21.99 -8.96
CA SER A 135 -48.76 21.61 -7.57
C SER A 135 -49.63 20.51 -6.97
N THR A 136 -48.98 19.46 -6.44
CA THR A 136 -49.47 18.77 -5.24
C THR A 136 -48.31 18.53 -4.29
N SER A 137 -48.48 19.02 -3.07
CA SER A 137 -47.61 18.89 -1.91
C SER A 137 -47.39 17.42 -1.55
N GLY A 138 -46.14 17.00 -1.56
CA GLY A 138 -45.67 15.73 -1.03
C GLY A 138 -44.24 15.93 -0.54
N THR A 139 -44.02 15.69 0.73
CA THR A 139 -42.75 15.87 1.45
C THR A 139 -41.61 15.15 0.72
N VAL A 140 -40.70 15.90 0.10
CA VAL A 140 -39.53 15.33 -0.58
C VAL A 140 -38.49 15.03 0.49
N THR A 141 -38.35 13.75 0.84
CA THR A 141 -37.13 13.22 1.46
C THR A 141 -35.96 13.69 0.59
N PRO A 142 -34.90 14.32 1.13
CA PRO A 142 -33.75 14.67 0.30
C PRO A 142 -33.23 13.39 -0.32
N THR A 143 -33.47 13.23 -1.62
CA THR A 143 -32.82 12.21 -2.43
C THR A 143 -31.34 12.53 -2.27
N GLN A 144 -30.61 11.68 -1.55
CA GLN A 144 -29.16 11.72 -1.56
C GLN A 144 -28.79 11.76 -3.04
N SER A 145 -28.14 12.86 -3.45
CA SER A 145 -27.55 12.97 -4.77
C SER A 145 -26.77 11.67 -4.99
N ALA A 146 -27.28 10.81 -5.87
CA ALA A 146 -26.54 9.64 -6.29
C ALA A 146 -25.14 10.14 -6.67
N PRO A 147 -24.05 9.55 -6.13
CA PRO A 147 -22.73 10.03 -6.45
C PRO A 147 -22.61 10.02 -7.97
N GLU A 148 -22.36 11.18 -8.57
CA GLU A 148 -22.18 11.29 -10.00
C GLU A 148 -21.16 10.21 -10.40
N PRO A 149 -21.46 9.34 -11.39
CA PRO A 149 -20.50 8.34 -11.80
C PRO A 149 -19.22 9.07 -12.19
N GLY A 150 -18.17 8.88 -11.39
CA GLY A 150 -16.92 9.61 -11.54
C GLY A 150 -16.43 9.51 -12.98
N LYS A 151 -16.05 10.64 -13.58
CA LYS A 151 -15.41 10.61 -14.89
C LYS A 151 -14.09 9.85 -14.78
N CYS A 152 -13.82 8.97 -15.73
CA CYS A 152 -12.52 8.32 -15.80
C CYS A 152 -11.42 9.37 -15.86
N ARG A 153 -10.43 9.24 -14.98
CA ARG A 153 -9.40 10.24 -14.74
C ARG A 153 -8.26 10.17 -15.75
N THR A 154 -8.02 8.96 -16.24
CA THR A 154 -6.90 8.64 -17.12
C THR A 154 -7.41 8.12 -18.45
N LYS A 155 -6.53 8.16 -19.45
CA LYS A 155 -6.78 7.64 -20.80
C LYS A 155 -5.74 6.57 -21.10
N PRO A 156 -6.05 5.59 -21.96
CA PRO A 156 -5.05 4.69 -22.50
C PRO A 156 -3.91 5.48 -23.17
N GLU A 157 -2.68 5.06 -22.92
CA GLU A 157 -1.47 5.60 -23.56
C GLU A 157 -1.28 5.01 -24.97
N HIS A 158 -1.85 3.83 -25.20
CA HIS A 158 -1.77 3.08 -26.45
C HIS A 158 -3.15 2.53 -26.86
N ASP A 159 -3.25 2.00 -28.09
CA ASP A 159 -4.45 1.26 -28.48
C ASP A 159 -4.57 -0.01 -27.63
N ILE A 160 -5.79 -0.24 -27.14
CA ILE A 160 -6.16 -1.34 -26.26
C ILE A 160 -7.36 -2.13 -26.79
N SER A 161 -7.76 -1.87 -28.03
CA SER A 161 -8.90 -2.53 -28.70
C SER A 161 -8.68 -4.04 -28.89
N HIS A 162 -7.42 -4.49 -28.92
CA HIS A 162 -7.03 -5.88 -29.08
C HIS A 162 -7.16 -6.73 -27.81
N ILE A 163 -7.36 -6.10 -26.64
CA ILE A 163 -7.44 -6.79 -25.36
C ILE A 163 -8.76 -7.57 -25.24
N LYS A 164 -8.65 -8.88 -25.00
CA LYS A 164 -9.79 -9.79 -24.83
C LYS A 164 -9.97 -10.30 -23.40
N LYS A 165 -8.89 -10.32 -22.62
CA LYS A 165 -8.89 -10.84 -21.25
C LYS A 165 -8.02 -9.99 -20.33
N ILE A 166 -8.49 -9.76 -19.10
CA ILE A 166 -7.77 -9.01 -18.06
C ILE A 166 -7.62 -9.87 -16.82
N TYR A 167 -6.41 -9.89 -16.26
CA TYR A 167 -6.08 -10.59 -15.02
C TYR A 167 -5.76 -9.60 -13.90
N SER A 168 -6.23 -9.88 -12.68
CA SER A 168 -5.81 -9.17 -11.47
C SER A 168 -6.33 -9.85 -10.20
N HIS A 169 -5.94 -9.30 -9.05
CA HIS A 169 -6.48 -9.68 -7.76
C HIS A 169 -7.88 -9.04 -7.55
N PRO A 170 -8.84 -9.73 -6.89
CA PRO A 170 -10.20 -9.22 -6.69
C PRO A 170 -10.29 -7.80 -6.12
N GLN A 171 -9.38 -7.43 -5.21
CA GLN A 171 -9.32 -6.09 -4.63
C GLN A 171 -9.01 -5.00 -5.65
N ALA A 172 -8.18 -5.28 -6.67
CA ALA A 172 -7.80 -4.30 -7.68
C ALA A 172 -8.97 -3.96 -8.62
N TRP A 173 -9.88 -4.91 -8.89
CA TRP A 173 -11.11 -4.64 -9.64
C TRP A 173 -11.99 -3.60 -8.97
N GLY A 174 -12.05 -3.68 -7.63
CA GLY A 174 -12.78 -2.73 -6.81
C GLY A 174 -12.24 -1.30 -6.91
N GLN A 175 -10.96 -1.16 -7.26
CA GLN A 175 -10.21 0.08 -7.27
C GLN A 175 -10.05 0.69 -8.67
N CYS A 176 -10.44 0.00 -9.76
CA CYS A 176 -10.25 0.47 -11.14
C CYS A 176 -11.55 0.44 -11.96
N LYS A 177 -12.72 0.59 -11.32
CA LYS A 177 -14.02 0.37 -11.96
C LYS A 177 -14.30 1.39 -13.05
N LEU A 178 -13.95 2.65 -12.83
CA LEU A 178 -14.27 3.74 -13.76
C LEU A 178 -13.51 3.56 -15.07
N PHE A 179 -12.21 3.24 -14.99
CA PHE A 179 -11.38 2.98 -16.17
C PHE A 179 -11.89 1.76 -16.95
N LEU A 180 -12.13 0.63 -16.25
CA LEU A 180 -12.59 -0.60 -16.89
C LEU A 180 -13.96 -0.46 -17.56
N ASN A 181 -14.89 0.27 -16.93
CA ASN A 181 -16.22 0.48 -17.50
C ASN A 181 -16.22 1.48 -18.67
N THR A 182 -15.22 2.36 -18.73
CA THR A 182 -15.09 3.37 -19.81
C THR A 182 -14.44 2.79 -21.05
N TYR A 183 -13.33 2.05 -20.91
CA TYR A 183 -12.52 1.63 -22.06
C TYR A 183 -12.53 0.13 -22.37
N LEU A 184 -12.79 -0.72 -21.37
CA LEU A 184 -12.67 -2.19 -21.50
C LEU A 184 -13.99 -2.88 -21.12
N LYS A 185 -15.10 -2.28 -21.54
CA LYS A 185 -16.44 -2.81 -21.28
C LYS A 185 -16.65 -4.09 -22.11
N GLY A 186 -16.99 -5.19 -21.44
CA GLY A 186 -17.25 -6.48 -22.08
C GLY A 186 -16.02 -7.38 -22.24
N VAL A 187 -14.83 -6.90 -21.85
CA VAL A 187 -13.60 -7.72 -21.82
C VAL A 187 -13.68 -8.71 -20.65
N GLU A 188 -13.25 -9.95 -20.88
CA GLU A 188 -13.27 -11.00 -19.86
C GLU A 188 -12.35 -10.64 -18.68
N ARG A 189 -12.80 -10.85 -17.45
CA ARG A 189 -12.01 -10.61 -16.23
C ARG A 189 -11.77 -11.93 -15.52
N GLN A 190 -10.52 -12.19 -15.15
CA GLN A 190 -10.13 -13.43 -14.47
C GLN A 190 -9.36 -13.13 -13.18
N ASP A 191 -9.88 -13.66 -12.07
CA ASP A 191 -9.27 -13.53 -10.75
C ASP A 191 -8.01 -14.38 -10.62
N VAL A 192 -7.00 -13.80 -10.00
CA VAL A 192 -5.74 -14.47 -9.67
C VAL A 192 -5.28 -14.13 -8.25
N SER A 193 -4.30 -14.88 -7.75
CA SER A 193 -3.83 -14.77 -6.35
C SER A 193 -3.15 -13.45 -6.00
N SER A 194 -2.60 -12.72 -6.97
CA SER A 194 -1.98 -11.41 -6.75
C SER A 194 -1.91 -10.57 -8.03
N THR A 195 -1.75 -9.26 -7.88
CA THR A 195 -1.52 -8.34 -9.00
C THR A 195 -0.21 -8.65 -9.74
N SER A 196 0.85 -9.06 -9.02
CA SER A 196 2.10 -9.52 -9.65
C SER A 196 1.89 -10.78 -10.47
N LYS A 197 1.09 -11.74 -9.94
CA LYS A 197 0.79 -12.98 -10.67
C LYS A 197 0.04 -12.71 -11.97
N ALA A 198 -0.83 -11.71 -12.00
CA ALA A 198 -1.49 -11.27 -13.23
C ALA A 198 -0.47 -10.82 -14.29
N ALA A 199 0.52 -10.02 -13.90
CA ALA A 199 1.59 -9.58 -14.80
C ALA A 199 2.43 -10.76 -15.32
N GLU A 200 2.78 -11.72 -14.46
CA GLU A 200 3.49 -12.95 -14.88
C GLU A 200 2.71 -13.75 -15.93
N ILE A 201 1.39 -13.91 -15.73
CA ILE A 201 0.52 -14.63 -16.67
C ILE A 201 0.50 -13.94 -18.03
N VAL A 202 0.35 -12.61 -18.04
CA VAL A 202 0.31 -11.82 -19.28
C VAL A 202 1.66 -11.80 -19.99
N ALA A 203 2.77 -11.81 -19.25
CA ALA A 203 4.10 -11.92 -19.83
C ALA A 203 4.32 -13.23 -20.59
N GLN A 204 3.65 -14.31 -20.16
CA GLN A 204 3.69 -15.61 -20.81
C GLN A 204 2.68 -15.75 -21.96
N ASP A 205 1.74 -14.80 -22.11
CA ASP A 205 0.77 -14.81 -23.20
C ASP A 205 1.40 -14.38 -24.52
N THR A 206 1.55 -15.34 -25.43
CA THR A 206 2.10 -15.10 -26.78
C THR A 206 1.08 -14.51 -27.75
N SER A 207 -0.22 -14.52 -27.42
CA SER A 207 -1.26 -13.94 -28.29
C SER A 207 -1.23 -12.42 -28.30
N GLY A 208 -0.66 -11.81 -27.25
CA GLY A 208 -0.65 -10.36 -27.04
C GLY A 208 -2.04 -9.77 -26.75
N THR A 209 -3.06 -10.59 -26.53
CA THR A 209 -4.46 -10.14 -26.33
C THR A 209 -4.87 -10.09 -24.85
N SER A 210 -3.99 -10.46 -23.93
CA SER A 210 -4.22 -10.34 -22.50
C SER A 210 -3.61 -9.07 -21.91
N ALA A 211 -4.24 -8.56 -20.85
CA ALA A 211 -3.70 -7.48 -20.04
C ALA A 211 -3.79 -7.77 -18.54
N ALA A 212 -2.99 -7.09 -17.74
CA ALA A 212 -2.96 -7.23 -16.29
C ALA A 212 -3.16 -5.87 -15.63
N ILE A 213 -3.93 -5.84 -14.55
CA ILE A 213 -3.87 -4.70 -13.61
C ILE A 213 -2.81 -5.02 -12.56
N SER A 214 -1.73 -4.25 -12.56
CA SER A 214 -0.60 -4.48 -11.66
C SER A 214 0.16 -3.20 -11.29
N SER A 215 1.19 -3.35 -10.47
CA SER A 215 2.09 -2.28 -10.07
C SER A 215 3.00 -1.86 -11.24
N ALA A 216 3.53 -0.63 -11.19
CA ALA A 216 4.44 -0.16 -12.23
C ALA A 216 5.73 -1.02 -12.33
N ILE A 217 6.25 -1.51 -11.20
CA ILE A 217 7.44 -2.36 -11.18
C ILE A 217 7.22 -3.70 -11.92
N ALA A 218 5.99 -4.22 -11.90
CA ALA A 218 5.67 -5.48 -12.58
C ALA A 218 5.86 -5.40 -14.10
N ALA A 219 5.70 -4.21 -14.68
CA ALA A 219 5.96 -3.97 -16.09
C ALA A 219 7.44 -4.20 -16.42
N LYS A 220 8.33 -3.53 -15.68
CA LYS A 220 9.79 -3.64 -15.86
C LYS A 220 10.29 -5.06 -15.64
N LEU A 221 9.83 -5.74 -14.58
CA LEU A 221 10.32 -7.08 -14.24
C LEU A 221 9.84 -8.18 -15.20
N ASN A 222 8.70 -7.96 -15.86
CA ASN A 222 8.12 -8.93 -16.79
C ASN A 222 8.21 -8.50 -18.26
N ASN A 223 8.95 -7.44 -18.57
CA ASN A 223 9.06 -6.86 -19.92
C ASN A 223 7.70 -6.55 -20.58
N LEU A 224 6.74 -6.04 -19.80
CA LEU A 224 5.43 -5.61 -20.28
C LEU A 224 5.41 -4.09 -20.53
N THR A 225 4.53 -3.66 -21.42
CA THR A 225 4.32 -2.24 -21.71
C THR A 225 3.23 -1.65 -20.82
N HIS A 226 3.40 -0.39 -20.42
CA HIS A 226 2.33 0.38 -19.77
C HIS A 226 1.31 0.80 -20.82
N LEU A 227 0.14 0.17 -20.84
CA LEU A 227 -0.96 0.54 -21.72
C LEU A 227 -1.79 1.71 -21.15
N ALA A 228 -1.80 1.83 -19.82
CA ALA A 228 -2.31 2.99 -19.09
C ALA A 228 -1.69 3.01 -17.69
N THR A 229 -1.40 4.19 -17.16
CA THR A 229 -0.91 4.40 -15.80
C THR A 229 -1.94 5.15 -14.95
N GLY A 230 -1.96 4.90 -13.65
CA GLY A 230 -2.87 5.59 -12.72
C GLY A 230 -4.35 5.29 -13.00
N ILE A 231 -4.69 4.02 -13.21
CA ILE A 231 -6.07 3.61 -13.54
C ILE A 231 -6.97 3.45 -12.31
N GLU A 232 -6.45 3.71 -11.11
CA GLU A 232 -7.21 3.70 -9.89
C GLU A 232 -8.28 4.81 -9.83
N ASP A 233 -9.42 4.49 -9.25
CA ASP A 233 -10.57 5.38 -9.11
C ASP A 233 -10.25 6.52 -8.11
N VAL A 234 -9.45 6.24 -7.07
CA VAL A 234 -9.08 7.17 -5.99
C VAL A 234 -7.56 7.32 -5.92
N GLU A 235 -7.08 8.57 -6.01
CA GLU A 235 -5.66 8.87 -5.79
C GLU A 235 -5.31 8.98 -4.31
N GLY A 236 -4.02 8.96 -4.00
CA GLY A 236 -3.54 9.11 -2.63
C GLY A 236 -3.61 7.83 -1.81
N ASN A 237 -4.01 6.70 -2.41
CA ASN A 237 -3.89 5.40 -1.76
C ASN A 237 -2.40 5.06 -1.56
N SER A 238 -2.01 4.80 -0.32
CA SER A 238 -0.63 4.49 0.04
C SER A 238 -0.61 3.38 1.06
N THR A 239 0.37 2.50 0.94
CA THR A 239 0.63 1.44 1.92
C THR A 239 1.94 1.75 2.65
N ARG A 240 1.86 1.71 3.96
CA ARG A 240 2.98 1.84 4.89
C ARG A 240 3.53 0.46 5.22
N PHE A 241 4.85 0.33 5.17
CA PHE A 241 5.61 -0.88 5.45
C PHE A 241 6.58 -0.61 6.60
N PHE A 242 6.82 -1.62 7.43
CA PHE A 242 7.88 -1.60 8.42
C PHE A 242 9.11 -2.36 7.95
N ILE A 243 10.26 -1.82 8.32
CA ILE A 243 11.56 -2.49 8.25
C ILE A 243 11.83 -3.08 9.63
N ILE A 244 11.79 -4.41 9.71
CA ILE A 244 12.07 -5.15 10.94
C ILE A 244 13.50 -5.67 10.96
N ARG A 245 14.11 -5.69 12.14
CA ARG A 245 15.44 -6.26 12.39
C ARG A 245 15.44 -6.99 13.72
N LYS A 246 16.41 -7.89 13.89
CA LYS A 246 16.70 -8.51 15.18
C LYS A 246 17.48 -7.53 16.06
N ARG A 247 17.21 -7.49 17.38
CA ARG A 247 17.82 -6.58 18.36
C ARG A 247 19.35 -6.49 18.29
N ASP A 248 20.04 -7.62 18.10
CA ASP A 248 21.51 -7.67 18.05
C ASP A 248 22.08 -7.67 16.62
N ALA A 249 21.26 -7.36 15.61
CA ALA A 249 21.72 -7.34 14.23
C ALA A 249 22.70 -6.19 14.01
N VAL A 250 23.85 -6.49 13.40
CA VAL A 250 24.81 -5.48 12.97
C VAL A 250 24.14 -4.60 11.92
N VAL A 251 23.85 -3.34 12.29
CA VAL A 251 23.36 -2.34 11.35
C VAL A 251 24.54 -1.96 10.46
N VAL A 252 24.52 -2.41 9.21
CA VAL A 252 25.39 -1.82 8.18
C VAL A 252 24.91 -0.37 8.02
N PRO A 253 25.73 0.65 8.34
CA PRO A 253 25.30 2.03 8.26
C PRO A 253 24.87 2.33 6.82
N SER A 254 23.64 2.80 6.65
CA SER A 254 23.23 3.39 5.39
C SER A 254 24.04 4.68 5.19
N PRO A 255 24.68 4.91 4.03
CA PRO A 255 25.47 6.10 3.78
C PRO A 255 24.55 7.30 3.51
N SER A 256 23.88 7.80 4.55
CA SER A 256 23.37 9.18 4.70
C SER A 256 22.35 9.28 5.84
N PRO A 257 22.74 9.70 7.05
CA PRO A 257 21.80 10.44 7.88
C PRO A 257 21.53 11.76 7.14
N SER A 258 20.35 11.86 6.54
CA SER A 258 19.91 13.14 5.98
C SER A 258 19.65 14.08 7.16
N PRO A 259 20.31 15.25 7.25
CA PRO A 259 20.24 16.14 8.42
C PRO A 259 18.86 16.84 8.59
N SER A 260 17.84 16.43 7.85
CA SER A 260 16.55 17.11 7.71
C SER A 260 15.40 16.51 8.53
N HIS A 261 15.48 15.26 8.99
CA HIS A 261 14.34 14.61 9.65
C HIS A 261 14.38 14.81 11.18
N LYS A 262 13.64 15.83 11.64
CA LYS A 262 13.57 16.20 13.07
C LYS A 262 12.61 15.33 13.89
N LYS A 263 11.73 14.56 13.25
CA LYS A 263 10.68 13.75 13.90
C LYS A 263 10.99 12.27 13.84
N HIS A 264 10.86 11.61 14.98
CA HIS A 264 10.99 10.17 15.14
C HIS A 264 9.65 9.58 15.56
N LYS A 265 9.48 8.29 15.27
CA LYS A 265 8.34 7.48 15.69
C LYS A 265 8.81 6.32 16.54
N SER A 266 7.97 5.95 17.49
CA SER A 266 8.16 4.78 18.34
C SER A 266 6.89 3.95 18.38
N LEU A 267 7.05 2.64 18.54
CA LEU A 267 5.93 1.72 18.72
C LEU A 267 6.08 0.92 20.01
N VAL A 268 5.03 0.93 20.80
CA VAL A 268 4.89 0.10 22.00
C VAL A 268 3.69 -0.82 21.89
N LEU A 269 3.80 -1.95 22.57
CA LEU A 269 2.69 -2.86 22.84
C LEU A 269 2.54 -2.98 24.34
N PHE A 270 1.33 -2.77 24.85
CA PHE A 270 1.06 -2.97 26.26
C PHE A 270 -0.31 -3.58 26.53
N THR A 271 -0.46 -4.12 27.73
CA THR A 271 -1.75 -4.56 28.28
C THR A 271 -2.09 -3.72 29.51
N VAL A 272 -3.37 -3.49 29.74
CA VAL A 272 -3.86 -2.75 30.91
C VAL A 272 -4.64 -3.68 31.83
N ASP A 273 -4.93 -3.21 33.05
CA ASP A 273 -5.87 -3.92 33.90
C ASP A 273 -7.33 -3.61 33.50
N HIS A 274 -7.95 -4.55 32.79
CA HIS A 274 -9.34 -4.41 32.33
C HIS A 274 -10.39 -4.49 33.46
N ASN A 275 -9.99 -4.83 34.70
CA ASN A 275 -10.90 -4.83 35.85
C ASN A 275 -10.96 -3.47 36.57
N ARG A 276 -10.06 -2.54 36.22
CA ARG A 276 -9.98 -1.22 36.83
C ARG A 276 -10.51 -0.16 35.85
N TYR A 277 -11.43 0.67 36.35
CA TYR A 277 -11.98 1.78 35.56
C TYR A 277 -10.86 2.76 35.19
N GLY A 278 -10.89 3.22 33.93
CA GLY A 278 -9.96 4.24 33.46
C GLY A 278 -8.55 3.76 33.14
N SER A 279 -8.18 2.48 33.38
CA SER A 279 -6.79 2.01 33.19
C SER A 279 -6.19 2.32 31.81
N PHE A 280 -6.99 2.22 30.75
CA PHE A 280 -6.54 2.59 29.41
C PHE A 280 -6.36 4.11 29.25
N ALA A 281 -7.27 4.92 29.79
CA ALA A 281 -7.14 6.37 29.78
C ALA A 281 -5.93 6.85 30.60
N ASP A 282 -5.69 6.26 31.76
CA ASP A 282 -4.52 6.51 32.61
C ASP A 282 -3.23 6.22 31.84
N ALA A 283 -3.17 5.08 31.12
CA ALA A 283 -2.03 4.74 30.27
C ALA A 283 -1.81 5.75 29.13
N LEU A 284 -2.87 6.22 28.47
CA LEU A 284 -2.76 7.24 27.42
C LEU A 284 -2.36 8.63 27.96
N ALA A 285 -2.75 8.96 29.20
CA ALA A 285 -2.40 10.23 29.83
C ALA A 285 -0.89 10.39 30.07
N VAL A 286 -0.14 9.29 30.16
CA VAL A 286 1.33 9.29 30.22
C VAL A 286 1.92 10.04 29.02
N PHE A 287 1.51 9.68 27.81
CA PHE A 287 2.06 10.28 26.58
C PHE A 287 1.80 11.79 26.51
N LYS A 288 0.61 12.23 26.94
CA LYS A 288 0.29 13.66 27.05
C LYS A 288 1.21 14.39 28.05
N THR A 289 1.53 13.76 29.17
CA THR A 289 2.39 14.34 30.22
C THR A 289 3.83 14.55 29.73
N PHE A 290 4.31 13.68 28.85
CA PHE A 290 5.66 13.73 28.29
C PHE A 290 5.75 14.39 26.90
N ASP A 291 4.68 15.05 26.45
CA ASP A 291 4.58 15.73 25.15
C ASP A 291 4.87 14.79 23.96
N LEU A 292 4.31 13.57 24.01
CA LEU A 292 4.43 12.55 22.98
C LEU A 292 3.12 12.49 22.18
N ASN A 293 3.21 12.80 20.89
CA ASN A 293 2.03 12.89 20.02
C ASN A 293 1.61 11.51 19.52
N LEU A 294 0.41 11.04 19.86
CA LEU A 294 -0.08 9.73 19.41
C LEU A 294 -0.50 9.78 17.94
N THR A 295 0.01 8.86 17.12
CA THR A 295 -0.30 8.79 15.68
C THR A 295 -1.10 7.56 15.27
N SER A 296 -1.04 6.47 16.04
CA SER A 296 -1.82 5.27 15.78
C SER A 296 -2.13 4.53 17.08
N CYS A 297 -3.34 3.97 17.16
CA CYS A 297 -3.77 3.11 18.25
C CYS A 297 -4.55 1.92 17.70
N ASN A 298 -4.00 0.72 17.85
CA ASN A 298 -4.59 -0.53 17.40
C ASN A 298 -4.77 -1.49 18.57
N SER A 299 -5.89 -2.20 18.64
CA SER A 299 -6.12 -3.22 19.66
C SER A 299 -6.24 -4.61 19.06
N ARG A 300 -5.76 -5.62 19.78
CA ARG A 300 -5.94 -7.04 19.42
C ARG A 300 -6.33 -7.84 20.67
N PRO A 301 -7.17 -8.88 20.55
CA PRO A 301 -7.48 -9.75 21.67
C PRO A 301 -6.21 -10.40 22.24
N ALA A 302 -6.05 -10.41 23.55
CA ALA A 302 -5.04 -11.21 24.22
C ALA A 302 -5.47 -12.70 24.18
N LYS A 303 -4.58 -13.62 23.79
CA LYS A 303 -4.92 -15.07 23.74
C LYS A 303 -5.05 -15.71 25.14
N HIS A 304 -4.38 -15.16 26.15
CA HIS A 304 -4.22 -15.81 27.45
C HIS A 304 -5.43 -15.66 28.38
N GLU A 305 -6.27 -14.64 28.15
CA GLU A 305 -7.46 -14.37 28.96
C GLU A 305 -8.58 -13.86 28.07
N MET A 306 -9.80 -14.36 28.29
CA MET A 306 -10.97 -13.92 27.53
C MET A 306 -11.23 -12.42 27.77
N TRP A 307 -11.57 -11.69 26.70
CA TRP A 307 -11.96 -10.28 26.73
C TRP A 307 -10.88 -9.29 27.20
N GLN A 308 -9.63 -9.75 27.32
CA GLN A 308 -8.48 -8.87 27.51
C GLN A 308 -7.91 -8.46 26.14
N TYR A 309 -7.28 -7.29 26.09
CA TYR A 309 -6.72 -6.75 24.85
C TYR A 309 -5.27 -6.31 25.04
N VAL A 310 -4.49 -6.46 23.97
CA VAL A 310 -3.19 -5.81 23.81
C VAL A 310 -3.37 -4.56 22.95
N PHE A 311 -2.67 -3.48 23.29
CA PHE A 311 -2.75 -2.19 22.63
C PHE A 311 -1.41 -1.87 21.98
N PHE A 312 -1.41 -1.71 20.67
CA PHE A 312 -0.32 -1.14 19.89
C PHE A 312 -0.51 0.35 19.84
N LEU A 313 0.49 1.08 20.31
CA LEU A 313 0.48 2.53 20.29
C LEU A 313 1.73 3.05 19.60
N GLU A 314 1.49 3.82 18.54
CA GLU A 314 2.53 4.58 17.86
C GLU A 314 2.45 6.03 18.28
N PHE A 315 3.62 6.62 18.52
CA PHE A 315 3.72 8.02 18.87
C PHE A 315 4.95 8.66 18.22
N GLU A 316 4.81 9.95 17.92
CA GLU A 316 5.84 10.82 17.40
C GLU A 316 6.49 11.62 18.52
N HIS A 317 7.80 11.86 18.37
CA HIS A 317 8.57 12.71 19.26
C HIS A 317 9.69 13.42 18.50
N ALA A 318 10.13 14.56 19.02
CA ALA A 318 11.32 15.23 18.52
C ALA A 318 12.58 14.53 19.05
N ARG A 319 13.70 14.68 18.33
CA ARG A 319 15.02 14.35 18.89
C ARG A 319 15.45 15.46 19.86
N ASP A 320 16.08 15.11 20.97
CA ASP A 320 16.60 16.13 21.87
C ASP A 320 17.74 16.93 21.21
N SER A 321 17.99 18.13 21.74
CA SER A 321 19.02 19.05 21.26
C SER A 321 20.46 18.62 21.59
N GLN A 322 20.68 17.52 22.32
CA GLN A 322 22.00 16.99 22.65
C GLN A 322 22.36 15.72 21.87
N GLY A 323 21.45 15.20 21.04
CA GLY A 323 21.67 14.02 20.23
C GLY A 323 21.50 12.71 20.99
N GLU A 324 21.10 12.76 22.27
CA GLU A 324 20.76 11.57 23.04
C GLU A 324 19.36 11.08 22.65
N GLU A 325 19.21 9.76 22.58
CA GLU A 325 17.91 9.15 22.35
C GLU A 325 17.05 9.32 23.59
N GLY A 326 16.05 10.21 23.51
CA GLY A 326 14.77 9.93 24.14
C GLY A 326 14.68 10.11 25.65
N GLY A 327 15.18 11.21 26.22
CA GLY A 327 14.90 11.54 27.62
C GLY A 327 13.41 11.42 27.97
N ASN A 328 12.53 12.07 27.19
CA ASN A 328 11.08 11.97 27.41
C ASN A 328 10.50 10.59 27.11
N VAL A 329 11.08 9.84 26.15
CA VAL A 329 10.58 8.52 25.77
C VAL A 329 10.88 7.50 26.85
N GLU A 330 12.12 7.41 27.34
CA GLU A 330 12.49 6.48 28.41
C GLU A 330 11.73 6.80 29.70
N MET A 331 11.61 8.07 30.08
CA MET A 331 10.79 8.47 31.22
C MET A 331 9.31 8.11 31.04
N ALA A 332 8.75 8.32 29.85
CA ALA A 332 7.37 7.92 29.54
C ALA A 332 7.19 6.40 29.62
N LEU A 333 8.14 5.59 29.13
CA LEU A 333 8.09 4.14 29.22
C LEU A 333 8.17 3.66 30.68
N GLN A 334 9.00 4.32 31.51
CA GLN A 334 9.08 4.02 32.94
C GLN A 334 7.78 4.38 33.67
N GLU A 335 7.16 5.51 33.36
CA GLU A 335 5.88 5.90 33.91
C GLU A 335 4.75 4.97 33.46
N LEU A 336 4.73 4.62 32.17
CA LEU A 336 3.74 3.73 31.57
C LEU A 336 3.71 2.36 32.24
N LYS A 337 4.87 1.82 32.65
CA LYS A 337 4.96 0.56 33.40
C LYS A 337 4.09 0.54 34.66
N LYS A 338 3.82 1.68 35.30
CA LYS A 338 2.96 1.77 36.49
C LYS A 338 1.48 1.52 36.19
N PHE A 339 1.07 1.70 34.94
CA PHE A 339 -0.32 1.59 34.48
C PHE A 339 -0.57 0.33 33.62
N THR A 340 0.47 -0.43 33.29
CA THR A 340 0.41 -1.58 32.38
C THR A 340 0.79 -2.89 33.07
N LYS A 341 0.16 -4.00 32.69
CA LYS A 341 0.53 -5.36 33.16
C LYS A 341 1.70 -5.95 32.36
N GLY A 342 1.85 -5.53 31.11
CA GLY A 342 2.97 -5.88 30.25
C GLY A 342 3.27 -4.73 29.31
N LEU A 343 4.55 -4.51 29.02
CA LEU A 343 5.03 -3.47 28.11
C LEU A 343 6.18 -4.04 27.27
N ARG A 344 6.04 -3.94 25.95
CA ARG A 344 7.06 -4.27 24.97
C ARG A 344 7.32 -3.04 24.10
N PHE A 345 8.58 -2.66 24.01
CA PHE A 345 9.04 -1.59 23.12
C PHE A 345 9.63 -2.22 21.85
N PHE A 346 9.19 -1.76 20.67
CA PHE A 346 9.67 -2.29 19.39
C PHE A 346 10.77 -1.45 18.76
N GLY A 347 11.07 -0.26 19.28
CA GLY A 347 12.11 0.60 18.74
C GLY A 347 11.62 1.98 18.35
N THR A 348 12.59 2.79 17.95
CA THR A 348 12.41 4.15 17.44
C THR A 348 13.03 4.22 16.05
N TRP A 349 12.39 4.94 15.13
CA TRP A 349 12.89 5.16 13.79
C TRP A 349 12.54 6.56 13.27
N GLU A 350 13.24 6.99 12.22
CA GLU A 350 12.95 8.27 11.56
C GLU A 350 11.56 8.27 10.90
N CYS A 351 10.77 9.31 11.13
CA CYS A 351 9.52 9.49 10.43
C CYS A 351 9.77 9.81 8.95
N ARG A 352 9.23 8.99 8.05
CA ARG A 352 9.36 9.15 6.58
C ARG A 352 8.10 9.70 5.94
N LEU A 353 7.07 10.01 6.72
CA LEU A 353 5.91 10.73 6.25
C LEU A 353 6.33 12.18 5.98
N SER A 354 6.35 12.60 4.72
CA SER A 354 6.57 14.00 4.37
C SER A 354 5.43 14.85 4.92
N GLU A 355 5.75 16.00 5.52
CA GLU A 355 4.73 17.02 5.80
C GLU A 355 4.08 17.42 4.46
N ALA A 356 2.76 17.24 4.38
CA ALA A 356 1.96 17.49 3.18
C ALA A 356 1.86 18.98 2.85
#